data_AF-A0A527G0B8-F1
#
_entry.id   AF-A0A527G0B8-F1
#
_cell.length_a   1.000
_cell.length_b   1.000
_cell.length_c   1.000
_cell.angle_alpha   90.00
_cell.angle_beta   90.00
_cell.angle_gamma   90.00
#
_symmetry.space_group_name_H-M   'P 1'
#
loop_
_entity.id
_entity.type
_entity.pdbx_description
1 polymer ?
#
loop_
_entity_poly.entity_id
_entity_poly.type
_entity_poly.pdbx_seq_one_letter_code
_entity_poly.pdbx_strand_id
1 'polypeptide(L)'
;MPIGALGDAGRQVFALLRRLREELKVNTTCGLSNISFGLPHRHGINAAFIPMVIGAGMTSAIMNPVRPQEMEAVRGANVLNGTDENCTNWIRTYK
;
A
#
# COMPACT_ATOMS: atom_id res chain seq x y z
N MET A 1 -5.20 8.54 -9.95
CA MET A 1 -4.57 9.79 -10.39
C MET A 1 -3.49 10.20 -9.40
N PRO A 2 -2.43 10.93 -9.82
CA PRO A 2 -1.36 11.33 -8.91
C PRO A 2 -1.81 12.40 -7.92
N ILE A 3 -1.26 12.33 -6.71
CA ILE A 3 -1.52 13.30 -5.65
C ILE A 3 -1.08 14.72 -6.03
N GLY A 4 -0.12 14.84 -6.94
CA GLY A 4 0.33 16.14 -7.48
C GLY A 4 -0.69 16.83 -8.41
N ALA A 5 -1.66 16.10 -8.96
CA ALA A 5 -2.72 16.66 -9.83
C ALA A 5 -4.08 16.72 -9.11
N LEU A 6 -4.34 15.77 -8.20
CA LEU A 6 -5.54 15.74 -7.36
C LEU A 6 -5.11 15.64 -5.90
N GLY A 7 -5.12 16.77 -5.19
CA GLY A 7 -4.58 16.87 -3.82
C GLY A 7 -5.31 16.01 -2.77
N ASP A 8 -6.52 15.53 -3.07
CA ASP A 8 -7.32 14.66 -2.22
C ASP A 8 -7.34 13.19 -2.67
N ALA A 9 -6.60 12.83 -3.73
CA ALA A 9 -6.59 11.49 -4.32
C ALA A 9 -6.31 10.39 -3.29
N GLY A 10 -5.41 10.63 -2.34
CA GLY A 10 -5.10 9.67 -1.27
C GLY A 10 -6.33 9.36 -0.41
N ARG A 11 -7.03 10.39 0.08
CA ARG A 11 -8.23 10.25 0.92
C ARG A 11 -9.37 9.57 0.16
N GLN A 12 -9.58 9.94 -1.10
CA GLN A 12 -10.58 9.32 -1.95
C GLN A 12 -10.33 7.81 -2.12
N VAL A 13 -9.08 7.42 -2.38
CA VAL A 13 -8.71 6.01 -2.53
C VAL A 13 -8.93 5.23 -1.23
N PHE A 14 -8.54 5.78 -0.08
CA PHE A 14 -8.75 5.08 1.20
C PHE A 14 -10.22 4.87 1.53
N ALA A 15 -11.06 5.89 1.30
CA ALA A 15 -12.51 5.77 1.48
C ALA A 15 -13.11 4.72 0.53
N LEU A 16 -12.71 4.73 -0.74
CA LEU A 16 -13.17 3.76 -1.73
C LEU A 16 -12.78 2.33 -1.35
N LEU A 17 -11.51 2.09 -1.00
CA LEU A 17 -11.00 0.78 -0.61
C LEU A 17 -11.79 0.20 0.57
N ARG A 18 -12.06 1.03 1.59
CA ARG A 18 -12.82 0.60 2.77
C ARG A 18 -14.23 0.15 2.40
N ARG A 19 -14.94 0.94 1.60
CA ARG A 19 -16.29 0.59 1.12
C ARG A 19 -16.30 -0.67 0.27
N LEU A 20 -15.36 -0.81 -0.67
CA LEU A 20 -15.24 -2.02 -1.48
C LEU A 20 -14.98 -3.26 -0.62
N ARG A 21 -14.18 -3.13 0.44
CA ARG A 21 -13.86 -4.22 1.36
C ARG A 21 -15.05 -4.57 2.26
N GLU A 22 -15.72 -3.59 2.85
CA GLU A 22 -16.77 -3.78 3.85
C GLU A 22 -18.15 -4.07 3.22
N GLU A 23 -18.52 -3.32 2.18
CA GLU A 23 -19.84 -3.42 1.55
C GLU A 23 -19.88 -4.55 0.52
N LEU A 24 -18.87 -4.62 -0.36
CA LEU A 24 -18.88 -5.54 -1.50
C LEU A 24 -18.04 -6.81 -1.29
N LYS A 25 -17.13 -6.81 -0.31
CA LYS A 25 -16.24 -7.94 0.03
C LYS A 25 -15.43 -8.45 -1.17
N VAL A 26 -15.10 -7.55 -2.10
CA VAL A 26 -14.31 -7.87 -3.30
C VAL A 26 -12.83 -7.65 -3.08
N ASN A 27 -12.02 -8.29 -3.93
CA ASN A 27 -10.60 -7.98 -4.03
C ASN A 27 -10.41 -6.64 -4.74
N THR A 28 -9.43 -5.88 -4.27
CA THR A 28 -9.04 -4.58 -4.81
C THR A 28 -7.57 -4.59 -5.18
N THR A 29 -7.25 -3.96 -6.32
CA THR A 29 -5.89 -3.84 -6.83
C THR A 29 -5.67 -2.47 -7.43
N CYS A 30 -4.48 -1.90 -7.24
CA CYS A 30 -4.07 -0.69 -7.95
C CYS A 30 -2.55 -0.65 -8.20
N GLY A 31 -2.15 0.17 -9.17
CA GLY A 31 -0.73 0.49 -9.40
C GLY A 31 -0.23 1.51 -8.39
N LEU A 32 0.65 1.09 -7.47
CA LEU A 32 1.12 1.93 -6.36
C LEU A 32 1.96 3.12 -6.84
N SER A 33 2.74 2.96 -7.91
CA SER A 33 3.60 4.02 -8.42
C SER A 33 2.82 5.21 -8.98
N ASN A 34 1.55 5.03 -9.38
CA ASN A 34 0.75 6.09 -9.99
C ASN A 34 0.44 7.25 -9.04
N ILE A 35 0.43 7.01 -7.72
CA ILE A 35 0.10 8.05 -6.73
C ILE A 35 1.14 9.18 -6.73
N SER A 36 2.41 8.86 -7.01
CA SER A 36 3.54 9.79 -6.94
C SER A 36 3.99 10.29 -8.31
N PHE A 37 3.23 10.03 -9.38
CA PHE A 37 3.63 10.42 -10.73
C PHE A 37 3.84 11.94 -10.84
N GLY A 38 4.95 12.36 -11.45
CA GLY A 38 5.34 13.76 -11.59
C GLY A 38 6.01 14.41 -10.37
N LEU A 39 6.12 13.70 -9.24
CA LEU A 39 6.73 14.25 -8.02
C LEU A 39 8.20 13.85 -7.86
N PRO A 40 9.04 14.68 -7.20
CA PRO A 40 10.36 14.27 -6.78
C PRO A 40 10.28 13.23 -5.64
N HIS A 41 11.36 12.46 -5.45
CA HIS A 41 11.49 11.51 -4.33
C HIS A 41 10.29 10.54 -4.16
N ARG A 42 9.79 10.01 -5.28
CA ARG A 42 8.58 9.20 -5.39
C ARG A 42 8.53 7.99 -4.46
N HIS A 43 9.67 7.36 -4.20
CA HIS A 43 9.76 6.18 -3.35
C HIS A 43 9.37 6.47 -1.90
N GLY A 44 9.65 7.67 -1.38
CA GLY A 44 9.18 8.06 -0.05
C GLY A 44 7.66 8.13 0.03
N ILE A 45 7.02 8.71 -0.99
CA ILE A 45 5.56 8.77 -1.10
C ILE A 45 4.97 7.38 -1.26
N ASN A 46 5.55 6.54 -2.13
CA ASN A 46 5.08 5.17 -2.33
C ASN A 46 5.18 4.34 -1.04
N ALA A 47 6.32 4.42 -0.34
CA ALA A 47 6.56 3.70 0.91
C ALA A 47 5.59 4.14 2.02
N ALA A 48 5.21 5.41 2.07
CA ALA A 48 4.15 5.89 2.98
C ALA A 48 2.75 5.44 2.52
N PHE A 49 2.50 5.41 1.21
CA PHE A 49 1.18 5.05 0.66
C PHE A 49 0.81 3.59 0.87
N ILE A 50 1.78 2.67 0.71
CA ILE A 50 1.62 1.23 0.88
C ILE A 50 0.90 0.83 2.20
N PRO A 51 1.41 1.18 3.40
CA PRO A 51 0.76 0.80 4.65
C PRO A 51 -0.62 1.43 4.79
N MET A 52 -0.82 2.64 4.26
CA MET A 52 -2.13 3.30 4.30
C MET A 52 -3.18 2.57 3.47
N VAL A 53 -2.86 2.11 2.26
CA VAL A 53 -3.81 1.35 1.44
C VAL A 53 -4.05 -0.07 1.96
N ILE A 54 -3.02 -0.72 2.52
CA ILE A 54 -3.17 -2.03 3.18
C ILE A 54 -4.12 -1.89 4.39
N GLY A 55 -3.92 -0.88 5.24
CA GLY A 55 -4.81 -0.59 6.37
C GLY A 55 -6.21 -0.11 5.95
N ALA A 56 -6.38 0.37 4.72
CA ALA A 56 -7.69 0.68 4.14
C ALA A 56 -8.41 -0.54 3.56
N GLY A 57 -7.76 -1.71 3.52
CA GLY A 57 -8.35 -2.97 3.04
C GLY A 57 -7.95 -3.36 1.63
N MET A 58 -6.89 -2.77 1.06
CA MET A 58 -6.38 -3.19 -0.24
C MET A 58 -5.79 -4.60 -0.20
N THR A 59 -6.18 -5.45 -1.15
CA THR A 59 -5.80 -6.87 -1.14
C THR A 59 -4.58 -7.21 -1.99
N SER A 60 -4.30 -6.45 -3.05
CA SER A 60 -3.14 -6.66 -3.91
C SER A 60 -2.66 -5.36 -4.55
N ALA A 61 -1.43 -5.36 -5.07
CA ALA A 61 -0.84 -4.18 -5.70
C ALA A 61 0.03 -4.55 -6.91
N ILE A 62 0.06 -3.66 -7.91
CA ILE A 62 1.04 -3.69 -8.99
C ILE A 62 2.18 -2.73 -8.60
N MET A 63 3.37 -3.29 -8.36
CA MET A 63 4.56 -2.55 -7.92
C MET A 63 5.85 -3.30 -8.30
N ASN A 64 7.00 -2.68 -8.06
CA ASN A 64 8.30 -3.33 -8.25
C ASN A 64 8.71 -4.07 -6.96
N PRO A 65 8.68 -5.41 -6.92
CA PRO A 65 9.00 -6.18 -5.72
C PRO A 65 10.50 -6.21 -5.38
N VAL A 66 11.36 -5.69 -6.24
CA VAL A 66 12.82 -5.66 -6.04
C VAL A 66 13.24 -4.39 -5.27
N ARG A 67 12.33 -3.45 -5.04
CA ARG A 67 12.61 -2.21 -4.28
C ARG A 67 12.58 -2.50 -2.77
N PRO A 68 13.71 -2.41 -2.04
CA PRO A 68 13.76 -2.78 -0.64
C PRO A 68 12.83 -1.94 0.24
N GLN A 69 12.85 -0.61 0.06
CA GLN A 69 12.07 0.33 0.88
C GLN A 69 10.56 0.09 0.77
N GLU A 70 10.08 -0.18 -0.45
CA GLU A 70 8.65 -0.44 -0.69
C GLU A 70 8.26 -1.82 -0.13
N MET A 71 9.13 -2.84 -0.28
CA MET A 71 8.87 -4.17 0.28
C MET A 71 8.98 -4.23 1.81
N GLU A 72 9.85 -3.43 2.42
CA GLU A 72 9.90 -3.21 3.87
C GLU A 72 8.57 -2.66 4.37
N ALA A 73 8.03 -1.64 3.69
CA ALA A 73 6.72 -1.08 4.00
C ALA A 73 5.58 -2.11 3.86
N VAL A 74 5.60 -2.95 2.81
CA VAL A 74 4.63 -4.05 2.63
C VAL A 74 4.72 -5.05 3.80
N ARG A 75 5.92 -5.56 4.11
CA ARG A 75 6.10 -6.56 5.17
C ARG A 75 5.72 -6.00 6.54
N GLY A 76 6.11 -4.76 6.83
CA GLY A 76 5.77 -4.08 8.08
C GLY A 76 4.26 -3.86 8.21
N ALA A 77 3.60 -3.44 7.13
CA ALA A 77 2.15 -3.31 7.10
C ALA A 77 1.44 -4.66 7.31
N ASN A 78 1.94 -5.75 6.72
CA ASN A 78 1.37 -7.08 6.90
C ASN A 78 1.48 -7.57 8.35
N VAL A 79 2.61 -7.34 9.02
CA VAL A 79 2.75 -7.61 10.46
C VAL A 79 1.71 -6.84 11.27
N LEU A 80 1.62 -5.53 11.05
CA LEU A 80 0.73 -4.66 11.81
C LEU A 80 -0.77 -4.91 11.53
N ASN A 81 -1.09 -5.39 10.33
CA ASN A 81 -2.45 -5.73 9.92
C ASN A 81 -2.84 -7.18 10.25
N GLY A 82 -1.96 -7.93 10.93
CA GLY A 82 -2.20 -9.32 11.35
C GLY A 82 -2.22 -10.34 10.19
N THR A 83 -1.69 -9.99 9.02
CA THR A 83 -1.62 -10.89 7.86
C THR A 83 -0.29 -11.66 7.77
N ASP A 84 0.71 -11.30 8.58
CA ASP A 84 1.94 -12.09 8.78
C ASP A 84 1.88 -12.85 10.12
N GLU A 85 1.35 -14.07 10.08
CA GLU A 85 1.17 -14.90 11.28
C GLU A 85 2.51 -15.14 12.01
N ASN A 86 2.53 -14.86 13.32
CA ASN A 86 3.71 -14.93 14.18
C ASN A 86 4.92 -14.12 13.66
N CYS A 87 4.67 -13.09 12.83
CA CYS A 87 5.72 -12.30 12.18
C CYS A 87 6.72 -13.16 11.37
N THR A 88 6.28 -14.33 10.87
CA THR A 88 7.17 -15.35 10.29
C THR A 88 7.90 -14.83 9.07
N ASN A 89 7.21 -14.14 8.16
CA ASN A 89 7.83 -13.61 6.96
C ASN A 89 8.78 -12.45 7.28
N TRP A 90 8.43 -11.60 8.24
CA TRP A 90 9.31 -10.54 8.72
C TRP A 90 10.61 -11.10 9.29
N ILE A 91 10.53 -12.00 10.28
CA ILE A 91 11.70 -12.59 10.94
C ILE A 91 12.59 -13.32 9.93
N ARG A 92 12.01 -14.12 9.03
CA ARG A 92 12.77 -14.85 8.01
C ARG A 92 13.51 -13.93 7.03
N THR A 93 13.00 -12.72 6.79
CA THR A 93 13.58 -11.79 5.82
C THR A 93 14.76 -11.01 6.39
N TYR A 94 14.74 -10.67 7.68
CA TYR A 94 15.71 -9.74 8.30
C TYR A 94 16.60 -10.35 9.39
N LYS A 95 16.55 -11.67 9.56
CA LYS A 95 17.46 -12.43 10.41
C LYS A 95 18.50 -13.13 9.57
#